data_AF-A0A497GV79-F1
#
_entry.id   AF-A0A497GV79-F1
#
_cell.length_a   1.000
_cell.length_b   1.000
_cell.length_c   1.000
_cell.angle_alpha   90.00
_cell.angle_beta   90.00
_cell.angle_gamma   90.00
#
_symmetry.space_group_name_H-M   'P 1'
#
loop_
_entity.id
_entity.type
_entity.pdbx_description
1 polymer ?
#
loop_
_entity_poly.entity_id
_entity_poly.type
_entity_poly.pdbx_seq_one_letter_code
_entity_poly.pdbx_strand_id
1 'polypeptide(L)'
;ELTAGLDLLTQALEIERPQEDYLDVWYNIAVVHRKLASKYEEAGNDQKAKEHLLQCAEFFEKVYAADPSDLVVVEALGNVYHDLGDAEKAIEMTGKLVDARPWDMDYHLQMARAYELAGDEMRQKAHLWMAQMLGALAEAADPSTCRQEADKWGPGSDVARTLRQRRFPQEVRRYGSGGNEWSAWFYWTEGRAHIFVNGEEAFLVTFKRVSEEKLQERLGEGSSGR
;
A
#
# COMPACT_ATOMS: atom_id res chain seq x y z
N GLU A 1 10.17 -32.27 -3.07
CA GLU A 1 9.16 -31.85 -2.08
C GLU A 1 8.14 -30.90 -2.68
N LEU A 2 8.51 -29.69 -3.13
CA LEU A 2 7.54 -28.72 -3.70
C LEU A 2 6.75 -29.26 -4.92
N THR A 3 7.40 -29.91 -5.87
CA THR A 3 6.73 -30.46 -7.07
C THR A 3 5.76 -31.59 -6.72
N ALA A 4 6.17 -32.52 -5.85
CA ALA A 4 5.27 -33.59 -5.39
C ALA A 4 4.07 -33.05 -4.60
N GLY A 5 4.27 -31.99 -3.81
CA GLY A 5 3.16 -31.29 -3.13
C GLY A 5 2.20 -30.64 -4.14
N LEU A 6 2.74 -30.00 -5.18
CA LEU A 6 1.93 -29.43 -6.26
C LEU A 6 1.12 -30.50 -7.01
N ASP A 7 1.71 -31.66 -7.27
CA ASP A 7 1.03 -32.77 -7.95
C ASP A 7 -0.16 -33.27 -7.14
N LEU A 8 0.00 -33.43 -5.82
CA LEU A 8 -1.08 -33.84 -4.92
C LEU A 8 -2.21 -32.79 -4.85
N LEU A 9 -1.86 -31.50 -4.78
CA LEU A 9 -2.83 -30.41 -4.77
C LEU A 9 -3.58 -30.33 -6.12
N THR A 10 -2.88 -30.55 -7.24
CA THR A 10 -3.49 -30.55 -8.58
C THR A 10 -4.45 -31.73 -8.74
N GLN A 11 -4.09 -32.93 -8.27
CA GLN A 11 -5.02 -34.08 -8.24
C GLN A 11 -6.26 -33.80 -7.38
N ALA A 12 -6.11 -33.05 -6.28
CA ALA A 12 -7.26 -32.68 -5.46
C ALA A 12 -8.29 -31.83 -6.23
N LEU A 13 -7.86 -31.05 -7.24
CA LEU A 13 -8.74 -30.27 -8.12
C LEU A 13 -9.54 -31.13 -9.11
N GLU A 14 -9.15 -32.38 -9.35
CA GLU A 14 -9.88 -33.30 -10.24
C GLU A 14 -11.13 -33.89 -9.57
N ILE A 15 -11.24 -33.75 -8.25
CA ILE A 15 -12.40 -34.19 -7.49
C ILE A 15 -13.57 -33.25 -7.84
N GLU A 16 -14.79 -33.77 -8.00
CA GLU A 16 -15.94 -32.91 -8.26
C GLU A 16 -16.49 -32.37 -6.93
N ARG A 17 -16.29 -31.08 -6.66
CA ARG A 17 -16.81 -30.36 -5.49
C ARG A 17 -17.21 -28.93 -5.84
N PRO A 18 -18.06 -28.26 -5.03
CA PRO A 18 -18.29 -26.83 -5.12
C PRO A 18 -16.98 -26.02 -5.12
N GLN A 19 -16.93 -24.93 -5.87
CA GLN A 19 -15.71 -24.10 -5.97
C GLN A 19 -15.25 -23.53 -4.63
N GLU A 20 -16.18 -23.22 -3.73
CA GLU A 20 -15.90 -22.72 -2.39
C GLU A 20 -15.06 -23.71 -1.55
N ASP A 21 -15.16 -25.01 -1.84
CA ASP A 21 -14.37 -26.04 -1.15
C ASP A 21 -12.90 -26.07 -1.61
N TYR A 22 -12.56 -25.35 -2.68
CA TYR A 22 -11.21 -25.33 -3.25
C TYR A 22 -10.37 -24.12 -2.83
N LEU A 23 -10.90 -23.20 -2.01
CA LEU A 23 -10.18 -21.97 -1.65
C LEU A 23 -8.81 -22.24 -1.03
N ASP A 24 -8.75 -23.11 -0.02
CA ASP A 24 -7.49 -23.51 0.61
C ASP A 24 -6.55 -24.23 -0.37
N VAL A 25 -7.10 -25.02 -1.29
CA VAL A 25 -6.31 -25.75 -2.29
C VAL A 25 -5.70 -24.78 -3.29
N TRP A 26 -6.48 -23.83 -3.82
CA TRP A 26 -6.02 -22.79 -4.73
C TRP A 26 -4.97 -21.89 -4.06
N TYR A 27 -5.22 -21.46 -2.82
CA TYR A 27 -4.26 -20.67 -2.06
C TYR A 27 -2.93 -21.43 -1.90
N ASN A 28 -2.98 -22.69 -1.51
CA ASN A 28 -1.77 -23.51 -1.35
C ASN A 28 -1.04 -23.75 -2.68
N ILE A 29 -1.77 -23.98 -3.77
CA ILE A 29 -1.17 -24.10 -5.11
C ILE A 29 -0.45 -22.80 -5.49
N ALA A 30 -1.07 -21.64 -5.30
CA ALA A 30 -0.47 -20.35 -5.57
C ALA A 30 0.82 -20.15 -4.76
N VAL A 31 0.80 -20.46 -3.46
CA VAL A 31 1.98 -20.38 -2.58
C VAL A 31 3.10 -21.32 -3.05
N VAL A 32 2.79 -22.55 -3.49
CA VAL A 32 3.80 -23.47 -4.01
C VAL A 32 4.39 -22.94 -5.32
N HIS A 33 3.58 -22.41 -6.22
CA HIS A 33 4.06 -21.76 -7.44
C HIS A 33 4.95 -20.56 -7.16
N ARG A 34 4.60 -19.70 -6.18
CA ARG A 34 5.45 -18.59 -5.74
C ARG A 34 6.82 -19.06 -5.28
N LYS A 35 6.88 -20.13 -4.49
CA LYS A 35 8.14 -20.72 -4.01
C LYS A 35 8.96 -21.32 -5.16
N LEU A 36 8.31 -21.98 -6.11
CA LEU A 36 8.98 -22.51 -7.30
C LEU A 36 9.54 -21.38 -8.16
N ALA A 37 8.82 -20.28 -8.32
CA ALA A 37 9.28 -19.11 -9.06
C ALA A 37 10.59 -18.56 -8.47
N SER A 38 10.60 -18.28 -7.16
CA SER A 38 11.79 -17.82 -6.42
C SER A 38 12.98 -18.77 -6.62
N LYS A 39 12.74 -20.09 -6.54
CA LYS A 39 13.80 -21.09 -6.74
C LYS A 39 14.37 -21.08 -8.15
N TYR A 40 13.53 -20.85 -9.17
CA TYR A 40 14.00 -20.77 -10.56
C TYR A 40 14.71 -19.46 -10.86
N GLU A 41 14.28 -18.36 -10.24
CA GLU A 41 14.97 -17.06 -10.31
C GLU A 41 16.36 -17.15 -9.67
N GLU A 42 16.49 -17.76 -8.49
CA GLU A 42 17.78 -18.05 -7.85
C GLU A 42 18.70 -18.93 -8.71
N ALA A 43 18.11 -19.79 -9.54
CA ALA A 43 18.83 -20.64 -10.48
C ALA A 43 19.13 -19.96 -11.83
N GLY A 44 18.75 -18.68 -12.00
CA GLY A 44 18.92 -17.92 -13.25
C GLY A 44 18.04 -18.43 -14.41
N ASN A 45 16.93 -19.10 -14.09
CA ASN A 45 15.98 -19.60 -15.08
C ASN A 45 14.71 -18.73 -15.11
N ASP A 46 14.85 -17.54 -15.70
CA ASP A 46 13.80 -16.51 -15.76
C ASP A 46 12.53 -17.01 -16.45
N GLN A 47 12.66 -17.88 -17.46
CA GLN A 47 11.52 -18.43 -18.18
C GLN A 47 10.64 -19.28 -17.26
N LYS A 48 11.22 -20.22 -16.51
CA LYS A 48 10.47 -21.04 -15.55
C LYS A 48 9.97 -20.25 -14.36
N ALA A 49 10.75 -19.26 -13.91
CA ALA A 49 10.30 -18.35 -12.86
C ALA A 49 9.01 -17.64 -13.29
N LYS A 50 9.00 -17.07 -14.50
CA LYS A 50 7.84 -16.39 -15.08
C LYS A 50 6.64 -17.32 -15.26
N GLU A 51 6.83 -18.54 -15.75
CA GLU A 51 5.76 -19.55 -15.88
C GLU A 51 5.08 -19.82 -14.53
N HIS A 52 5.88 -19.98 -13.46
CA HIS A 52 5.33 -20.19 -12.13
C HIS A 52 4.70 -18.93 -11.52
N LEU A 53 5.20 -17.72 -11.83
CA LEU A 53 4.52 -16.49 -11.42
C LEU A 53 3.15 -16.33 -12.08
N LEU A 54 3.01 -16.70 -13.36
CA LEU A 54 1.72 -16.67 -14.05
C LEU A 54 0.71 -17.63 -13.42
N GLN A 55 1.15 -18.86 -13.09
CA GLN A 55 0.30 -19.82 -12.38
C GLN A 55 -0.04 -19.36 -10.97
N CYS A 56 0.92 -18.76 -10.26
CA CYS A 56 0.68 -18.16 -8.95
C CYS A 56 -0.43 -17.09 -9.02
N ALA A 57 -0.34 -16.18 -9.99
CA ALA A 57 -1.35 -15.15 -10.21
C ALA A 57 -2.73 -15.75 -10.50
N GLU A 58 -2.82 -16.73 -11.40
CA GLU A 58 -4.09 -17.37 -11.77
C GLU A 58 -4.82 -17.98 -10.55
N PHE A 59 -4.08 -18.68 -9.67
CA PHE A 59 -4.69 -19.29 -8.50
C PHE A 59 -5.05 -18.28 -7.42
N PHE A 60 -4.23 -17.24 -7.20
CA PHE A 60 -4.61 -16.15 -6.30
C PHE A 60 -5.79 -15.33 -6.84
N GLU A 61 -5.93 -15.14 -8.16
CA GLU A 61 -7.09 -14.50 -8.77
C GLU A 61 -8.38 -15.28 -8.48
N LYS A 62 -8.33 -16.62 -8.45
CA LYS A 62 -9.48 -17.47 -8.06
C LYS A 62 -9.86 -17.29 -6.59
N VAL A 63 -8.87 -17.24 -5.69
CA VAL A 63 -9.12 -16.99 -4.26
C VAL A 63 -9.69 -15.58 -4.05
N TYR A 64 -9.10 -14.58 -4.72
CA TYR A 64 -9.55 -13.19 -4.69
C TYR A 64 -10.99 -13.03 -5.20
N ALA A 65 -11.40 -13.78 -6.23
CA ALA A 65 -12.76 -13.73 -6.75
C ALA A 65 -13.81 -14.19 -5.72
N ALA A 66 -13.43 -15.08 -4.79
CA ALA A 66 -14.32 -15.55 -3.74
C ALA A 66 -14.39 -14.59 -2.53
N ASP A 67 -13.26 -13.99 -2.15
CA ASP A 67 -13.22 -12.93 -1.14
C ASP A 67 -12.31 -11.76 -1.59
N PRO A 68 -12.89 -10.73 -2.24
CA PRO A 68 -12.14 -9.56 -2.65
C PRO A 68 -11.65 -8.67 -1.49
N SER A 69 -12.07 -8.97 -0.25
CA SER A 69 -11.70 -8.21 0.95
C SER A 69 -10.52 -8.81 1.71
N ASP A 70 -10.05 -10.00 1.33
CA ASP A 70 -8.86 -10.62 1.90
C ASP A 70 -7.60 -9.86 1.47
N LEU A 71 -7.13 -8.97 2.36
CA LEU A 71 -5.95 -8.15 2.12
C LEU A 71 -4.66 -8.96 1.96
N VAL A 72 -4.60 -10.19 2.51
CA VAL A 72 -3.42 -11.07 2.34
C VAL A 72 -3.32 -11.51 0.89
N VAL A 73 -4.44 -11.87 0.28
CA VAL A 73 -4.50 -12.26 -1.14
C VAL A 73 -4.28 -11.05 -2.05
N VAL A 74 -4.87 -9.89 -1.71
CA VAL A 74 -4.64 -8.64 -2.46
C VAL A 74 -3.16 -8.26 -2.46
N GLU A 75 -2.49 -8.34 -1.30
CA GLU A 75 -1.06 -8.09 -1.16
C GLU A 75 -0.22 -9.11 -1.95
N ALA A 76 -0.58 -10.39 -1.89
CA ALA A 76 0.09 -11.42 -2.67
C ALA A 76 -0.02 -11.16 -4.18
N LEU A 77 -1.21 -10.78 -4.67
CA LEU A 77 -1.42 -10.43 -6.08
C LEU A 77 -0.61 -9.19 -6.49
N GLY A 78 -0.59 -8.13 -5.67
CA GLY A 78 0.21 -6.93 -5.94
C GLY A 78 1.70 -7.25 -6.11
N ASN A 79 2.25 -8.08 -5.22
CA ASN A 79 3.64 -8.53 -5.32
C ASN A 79 3.89 -9.42 -6.54
N VAL A 80 2.97 -10.34 -6.85
CA VAL A 80 3.12 -11.23 -8.01
C VAL A 80 3.04 -10.46 -9.33
N TYR A 81 2.13 -9.50 -9.47
CA TYR A 81 2.05 -8.66 -10.67
C TYR A 81 3.26 -7.74 -10.82
N HIS A 82 3.79 -7.21 -9.71
CA HIS A 82 5.05 -6.47 -9.74
C HIS A 82 6.18 -7.33 -10.32
N ASP A 83 6.33 -8.57 -9.85
CA ASP A 83 7.40 -9.46 -10.31
C ASP A 83 7.18 -9.99 -11.74
N LEU A 84 5.92 -10.01 -12.20
CA LEU A 84 5.58 -10.26 -13.60
C LEU A 84 5.87 -9.06 -14.52
N GLY A 85 6.16 -7.89 -13.96
CA GLY A 85 6.31 -6.64 -14.70
C GLY A 85 4.98 -6.00 -15.14
N ASP A 86 3.85 -6.47 -14.59
CA ASP A 86 2.51 -5.95 -14.88
C ASP A 86 2.22 -4.76 -13.96
N ALA A 87 2.71 -3.59 -14.36
CA ALA A 87 2.59 -2.36 -13.59
C ALA A 87 1.13 -1.95 -13.33
N GLU A 88 0.24 -2.15 -14.30
CA GLU A 88 -1.17 -1.74 -14.19
C GLU A 88 -1.87 -2.55 -13.10
N LYS A 89 -1.75 -3.89 -13.14
CA LYS A 89 -2.36 -4.75 -12.11
C LYS A 89 -1.67 -4.59 -10.75
N ALA A 90 -0.36 -4.36 -10.70
CA ALA A 90 0.34 -4.09 -9.45
C ALA A 90 -0.19 -2.81 -8.78
N ILE A 91 -0.38 -1.74 -9.54
CA ILE A 91 -0.98 -0.47 -9.07
C ILE A 91 -2.43 -0.70 -8.61
N GLU A 92 -3.22 -1.49 -9.34
CA GLU A 92 -4.60 -1.78 -8.95
C GLU A 92 -4.67 -2.48 -7.58
N MET A 93 -3.91 -3.56 -7.39
CA MET A 93 -3.94 -4.33 -6.14
C MET A 93 -3.38 -3.54 -4.96
N THR A 94 -2.23 -2.88 -5.14
CA THR A 94 -1.62 -2.07 -4.06
C THR A 94 -2.47 -0.84 -3.74
N GLY A 95 -3.19 -0.28 -4.71
CA GLY A 95 -4.20 0.77 -4.49
C GLY A 95 -5.33 0.31 -3.57
N LYS A 96 -5.80 -0.94 -3.71
CA LYS A 96 -6.81 -1.53 -2.81
C LYS A 96 -6.29 -1.66 -1.38
N LEU A 97 -5.01 -1.98 -1.19
CA LEU A 97 -4.39 -2.01 0.14
C LEU A 97 -4.37 -0.61 0.78
N VAL A 98 -3.92 0.40 0.03
CA VAL A 98 -3.91 1.80 0.48
C VAL A 98 -5.34 2.28 0.79
N ASP A 99 -6.32 1.94 -0.03
CA ASP A 99 -7.73 2.28 0.25
C ASP A 99 -8.28 1.58 1.49
N ALA A 100 -7.82 0.36 1.77
CA ALA A 100 -8.22 -0.39 2.96
C ALA A 100 -7.57 0.16 4.23
N ARG A 101 -6.28 0.52 4.19
CA ARG A 101 -5.53 1.05 5.33
C ARG A 101 -4.54 2.14 4.88
N PRO A 102 -4.99 3.38 4.67
CA PRO A 102 -4.14 4.46 4.14
C PRO A 102 -3.10 5.00 5.15
N TRP A 103 -3.06 4.44 6.35
CA TRP A 103 -2.09 4.73 7.39
C TRP A 103 -1.03 3.63 7.53
N ASP A 104 -1.16 2.55 6.76
CA ASP A 104 -0.17 1.48 6.74
C ASP A 104 1.01 1.91 5.86
N MET A 105 2.17 2.07 6.50
CA MET A 105 3.39 2.49 5.82
C MET A 105 3.81 1.48 4.74
N ASP A 106 3.64 0.18 4.99
CA ASP A 106 4.11 -0.86 4.09
C ASP A 106 3.30 -0.88 2.79
N TYR A 107 2.01 -0.56 2.86
CA TYR A 107 1.16 -0.42 1.68
C TYR A 107 1.59 0.76 0.80
N HIS A 108 2.03 1.87 1.40
CA HIS A 108 2.59 2.98 0.63
C HIS A 108 3.95 2.62 0.00
N LEU A 109 4.79 1.82 0.67
CA LEU A 109 6.04 1.31 0.08
C LEU A 109 5.76 0.38 -1.11
N GLN A 110 4.75 -0.49 -1.02
CA GLN A 110 4.36 -1.35 -2.13
C GLN A 110 3.82 -0.54 -3.31
N MET A 111 2.97 0.45 -3.06
CA MET A 111 2.47 1.35 -4.10
C MET A 111 3.61 2.13 -4.78
N ALA A 112 4.62 2.55 -4.01
CA ALA A 112 5.80 3.21 -4.58
C ALA A 112 6.56 2.29 -5.55
N ARG A 113 6.76 1.00 -5.20
CA ARG A 113 7.37 0.01 -6.10
C ARG A 113 6.54 -0.21 -7.36
N ALA A 114 5.22 -0.26 -7.23
CA ALA A 114 4.32 -0.39 -8.38
C ALA A 114 4.43 0.83 -9.33
N TYR A 115 4.52 2.05 -8.80
CA TYR A 115 4.75 3.25 -9.61
C TYR A 115 6.17 3.35 -10.19
N GLU A 116 7.18 2.83 -9.47
CA GLU A 116 8.54 2.69 -10.01
C GLU A 116 8.55 1.79 -11.25
N LEU A 117 7.89 0.64 -11.16
CA LEU A 117 7.71 -0.28 -12.28
C LEU A 117 6.98 0.37 -13.46
N ALA A 118 6.00 1.24 -13.18
CA ALA A 118 5.28 2.02 -14.19
C ALA A 118 6.09 3.19 -14.78
N GLY A 119 7.23 3.56 -14.19
CA GLY A 119 8.01 4.74 -14.54
C GLY A 119 7.38 6.07 -14.12
N ASP A 120 6.41 6.05 -13.19
CA ASP A 120 5.76 7.26 -12.65
C ASP A 120 6.53 7.77 -11.42
N GLU A 121 7.63 8.48 -11.69
CA GLU A 121 8.56 8.98 -10.67
C GLU A 121 7.87 9.93 -9.67
N MET A 122 6.87 10.71 -10.12
CA MET A 122 6.18 11.66 -9.25
C MET A 122 5.33 10.94 -8.22
N ARG A 123 4.51 9.97 -8.65
CA ARG A 123 3.68 9.18 -7.72
C ARG A 123 4.50 8.23 -6.87
N GLN A 124 5.58 7.65 -7.41
CA GLN A 124 6.56 6.90 -6.62
C GLN A 124 7.07 7.73 -5.44
N LYS A 125 7.62 8.93 -5.69
CA LYS A 125 8.13 9.82 -4.64
C LYS A 125 7.06 10.24 -3.65
N ALA A 126 5.85 10.52 -4.12
CA ALA A 126 4.72 10.86 -3.26
C ALA A 126 4.42 9.74 -2.24
N HIS A 127 4.37 8.49 -2.71
CA HIS A 127 4.14 7.33 -1.85
C HIS A 127 5.33 7.00 -0.94
N LEU A 128 6.58 7.20 -1.39
CA LEU A 128 7.76 7.09 -0.53
C LEU A 128 7.73 8.11 0.61
N TRP A 129 7.39 9.37 0.31
CA TRP A 129 7.26 10.41 1.33
C TRP A 129 6.07 10.15 2.27
N MET A 130 4.95 9.64 1.75
CA MET A 130 3.83 9.22 2.58
C MET A 130 4.25 8.12 3.58
N ALA A 131 4.96 7.10 3.12
CA ALA A 131 5.51 6.06 3.97
C ALA A 131 6.48 6.63 5.01
N GLN A 132 7.42 7.49 4.59
CA GLN A 132 8.37 8.17 5.49
C GLN A 132 7.64 8.96 6.59
N MET A 133 6.56 9.65 6.24
CA MET A 133 5.76 10.43 7.17
C MET A 133 4.95 9.56 8.11
N LEU A 134 4.48 8.39 7.67
CA LEU A 134 3.80 7.43 8.55
C LEU A 134 4.77 6.64 9.44
N GLY A 135 6.05 6.59 9.07
CA GLY A 135 7.10 5.89 9.80
C GLY A 135 7.51 6.56 11.12
N ALA A 136 8.40 5.88 11.86
CA ALA A 136 8.80 6.26 13.21
C ALA A 136 9.65 7.54 13.31
N LEU A 137 10.24 7.99 12.21
CA LEU A 137 11.11 9.18 12.18
C LEU A 137 10.33 10.49 12.09
N ALA A 138 9.08 10.44 11.66
CA ALA A 138 8.23 11.62 11.58
C ALA A 138 7.44 11.79 12.89
N GLU A 139 7.64 12.92 13.55
CA GLU A 139 7.04 13.21 14.84
C GLU A 139 5.58 13.65 14.67
N ALA A 140 4.68 13.04 15.44
CA ALA A 140 3.30 13.50 15.52
C ALA A 140 3.23 14.88 16.16
N ALA A 141 2.46 15.78 15.56
CA ALA A 141 2.24 17.13 16.04
C ALA A 141 0.74 17.39 16.28
N ASP A 142 0.44 18.27 17.22
CA ASP A 142 -0.93 18.74 17.44
C ASP A 142 -1.45 19.43 16.16
N PRO A 143 -2.60 19.03 15.59
CA PRO A 143 -3.12 19.62 14.38
C PRO A 143 -3.36 21.14 14.42
N SER A 144 -3.56 21.72 15.62
CA SER A 144 -3.70 23.16 15.79
C SER A 144 -2.41 23.93 15.44
N THR A 145 -1.27 23.25 15.42
CA THR A 145 0.03 23.85 15.06
C THR A 145 0.15 24.18 13.56
N CYS A 146 -0.77 23.69 12.71
CA CYS A 146 -0.83 24.09 11.30
C CYS A 146 -0.97 25.60 11.08
N ARG A 147 -1.62 26.31 12.03
CA ARG A 147 -1.68 27.78 12.00
C ARG A 147 -0.31 28.43 12.14
N GLN A 148 0.46 27.99 13.13
CA GLN A 148 1.81 28.51 13.38
C GLN A 148 2.73 28.25 12.18
N GLU A 149 2.58 27.08 11.55
CA GLU A 149 3.32 26.73 10.34
C GLU A 149 2.91 27.59 9.14
N ALA A 150 1.61 27.82 8.94
CA ALA A 150 1.12 28.73 7.89
C ALA A 150 1.58 30.18 8.12
N ASP A 151 1.59 30.65 9.37
CA ASP A 151 2.07 31.99 9.72
C ASP A 151 3.58 32.12 9.48
N LYS A 152 4.35 31.07 9.79
CA LYS A 152 5.80 31.01 9.57
C LYS A 152 6.17 31.16 8.09
N TRP A 153 5.50 30.44 7.20
CA TRP A 153 5.79 30.48 5.76
C TRP A 153 5.04 31.58 5.02
N GLY A 154 4.11 32.26 5.70
CA GLY A 154 3.39 33.42 5.20
C GLY A 154 2.21 33.07 4.28
N PRO A 155 1.36 34.06 3.96
CA PRO A 155 0.06 33.83 3.32
C PRO A 155 0.13 33.31 1.87
N GLY A 156 1.27 33.48 1.19
CA GLY A 156 1.50 33.02 -0.18
C GLY A 156 1.74 31.51 -0.30
N SER A 157 2.27 30.90 0.77
CA SER A 157 2.66 29.48 0.82
C SER A 157 1.48 28.53 0.60
N ASP A 158 1.80 27.32 0.11
CA ASP A 158 0.80 26.27 -0.10
C ASP A 158 0.20 25.75 1.21
N VAL A 159 0.97 25.70 2.30
CA VAL A 159 0.43 25.38 3.64
C VAL A 159 -0.64 26.39 4.06
N ALA A 160 -0.41 27.69 3.86
CA ALA A 160 -1.37 28.72 4.20
C ALA A 160 -2.59 28.68 3.27
N ARG A 161 -2.40 28.37 1.98
CA ARG A 161 -3.50 28.20 1.03
C ARG A 161 -4.37 26.99 1.37
N THR A 162 -3.75 25.87 1.70
CA THR A 162 -4.44 24.64 2.12
C THR A 162 -5.27 24.89 3.37
N LEU A 163 -4.70 25.57 4.37
CA LEU A 163 -5.42 25.91 5.61
C LEU A 163 -6.63 26.82 5.39
N ARG A 164 -6.59 27.73 4.40
CA ARG A 164 -7.74 28.59 4.06
C ARG A 164 -8.88 27.84 3.36
N GLN A 165 -8.53 26.82 2.58
CA GLN A 165 -9.49 26.07 1.79
C GLN A 165 -10.12 24.89 2.55
N ARG A 166 -9.48 24.45 3.63
CA ARG A 166 -9.84 23.23 4.36
C ARG A 166 -10.06 23.52 5.84
N ARG A 167 -10.63 22.53 6.52
CA ARG A 167 -10.62 22.47 7.97
C ARG A 167 -9.21 22.07 8.45
N PHE A 168 -9.06 21.88 9.75
CA PHE A 168 -7.81 21.36 10.28
C PHE A 168 -7.61 19.92 9.85
N PRO A 169 -6.37 19.52 9.52
CA PRO A 169 -6.07 18.12 9.28
C PRO A 169 -6.38 17.30 10.53
N GLN A 170 -6.74 16.04 10.36
CA GLN A 170 -6.96 15.15 11.50
C GLN A 170 -5.66 14.65 12.13
N GLU A 171 -4.59 14.58 11.35
CA GLU A 171 -3.26 14.20 11.84
C GLU A 171 -2.22 15.09 11.16
N VAL A 172 -1.19 15.48 11.91
CA VAL A 172 -0.04 16.21 11.39
C VAL A 172 1.21 15.49 11.81
N ARG A 173 2.13 15.30 10.87
CA ARG A 173 3.46 14.78 11.16
C ARG A 173 4.54 15.69 10.59
N ARG A 174 5.69 15.73 11.26
CA ARG A 174 6.81 16.58 10.89
C ARG A 174 8.10 15.81 10.85
N TYR A 175 8.98 16.22 9.94
CA TYR A 175 10.30 15.64 9.81
C TYR A 175 11.29 16.72 9.36
N GLY A 176 12.36 16.92 10.14
CA GLY A 176 13.43 17.86 9.81
C GLY A 176 14.65 17.12 9.28
N SER A 177 15.15 17.50 8.09
CA SER A 177 16.37 16.92 7.54
C SER A 177 17.10 17.87 6.60
N GLY A 178 18.41 18.03 6.78
CA GLY A 178 19.27 18.77 5.86
C GLY A 178 18.88 20.24 5.65
N GLY A 179 18.27 20.89 6.65
CA GLY A 179 17.77 22.26 6.54
C GLY A 179 16.39 22.39 5.89
N ASN A 180 15.81 21.29 5.41
CA ASN A 180 14.42 21.24 4.98
C ASN A 180 13.51 20.85 6.14
N GLU A 181 12.39 21.55 6.23
CA GLU A 181 11.31 21.24 7.16
C GLU A 181 10.16 20.61 6.37
N TRP A 182 9.93 19.33 6.63
CA TRP A 182 8.84 18.60 6.02
C TRP A 182 7.67 18.46 6.97
N SER A 183 6.47 18.54 6.42
CA SER A 183 5.25 18.24 7.15
C SER A 183 4.26 17.46 6.28
N ALA A 184 3.50 16.58 6.90
CA ALA A 184 2.37 15.91 6.27
C ALA A 184 1.10 16.25 7.03
N TRP A 185 0.10 16.74 6.31
CA TRP A 185 -1.21 17.09 6.83
C TRP A 185 -2.21 16.07 6.26
N PHE A 186 -2.68 15.18 7.12
CA PHE A 186 -3.55 14.08 6.74
C PHE A 186 -5.01 14.47 6.91
N TYR A 187 -5.76 14.36 5.81
CA TYR A 187 -7.19 14.57 5.76
C TYR A 187 -7.91 13.24 5.50
N TRP A 188 -7.88 12.34 6.49
CA TRP A 188 -8.30 10.93 6.35
C TRP A 188 -9.72 10.78 5.81
N THR A 189 -10.66 11.58 6.31
CA THR A 189 -12.08 11.54 5.89
C THR A 189 -12.32 12.20 4.53
N GLU A 190 -11.36 12.98 4.04
CA GLU A 190 -11.39 13.56 2.70
C GLU A 190 -10.62 12.73 1.67
N GLY A 191 -9.94 11.67 2.10
CA GLY A 191 -9.21 10.75 1.24
C GLY A 191 -7.94 11.36 0.66
N ARG A 192 -7.22 12.18 1.44
CA ARG A 192 -6.00 12.84 0.96
C ARG A 192 -4.99 13.14 2.06
N ALA A 193 -3.73 13.20 1.68
CA ALA A 193 -2.64 13.71 2.49
C ALA A 193 -1.81 14.71 1.67
N HIS A 194 -1.61 15.89 2.24
CA HIS A 194 -0.75 16.92 1.66
C HIS A 194 0.63 16.81 2.33
N ILE A 195 1.69 16.74 1.53
CA ILE A 195 3.08 16.69 2.01
C ILE A 195 3.79 17.95 1.55
N PHE A 196 4.27 18.73 2.50
CA PHE A 196 4.92 20.00 2.28
C PHE A 196 6.42 19.91 2.57
N VAL A 197 7.18 20.74 1.86
CA VAL A 197 8.56 21.05 2.17
C VAL A 197 8.72 22.56 2.22
N ASN A 198 9.21 23.08 3.35
CA ASN A 198 9.42 24.52 3.55
C ASN A 198 8.17 25.37 3.23
N GLY A 199 6.98 24.87 3.56
CA GLY A 199 5.70 25.54 3.34
C GLY A 199 5.08 25.37 1.94
N GLU A 200 5.80 24.79 0.98
CA GLU A 200 5.30 24.54 -0.37
C GLU A 200 4.87 23.08 -0.56
N GLU A 201 3.83 22.81 -1.35
CA GLU A 201 3.32 21.46 -1.56
C GLU A 201 4.29 20.70 -2.45
N ALA A 202 4.93 19.67 -1.87
CA ALA A 202 5.79 18.76 -2.61
C ALA A 202 4.98 17.64 -3.25
N PHE A 203 4.02 17.07 -2.51
CA PHE A 203 3.22 15.94 -2.96
C PHE A 203 1.79 15.98 -2.42
N LEU A 204 0.88 15.44 -3.21
CA LEU A 204 -0.49 15.14 -2.82
C LEU A 204 -0.74 13.64 -3.05
N VAL A 205 -1.09 12.92 -1.98
CA VAL A 205 -1.49 11.51 -2.06
C VAL A 205 -2.98 11.40 -1.82
N THR A 206 -3.69 10.66 -2.67
CA THR A 206 -5.14 10.44 -2.55
C THR A 206 -5.45 8.96 -2.35
N PHE A 207 -6.50 8.68 -1.58
CA PHE A 207 -6.97 7.34 -1.23
C PHE A 207 -8.47 7.39 -0.91
N LYS A 208 -9.11 6.23 -0.76
CA LYS A 208 -10.51 6.15 -0.38
C LYS A 208 -10.77 6.83 0.97
N ARG A 209 -11.85 7.61 1.04
CA ARG A 209 -12.25 8.30 2.27
C ARG A 209 -12.45 7.31 3.41
N VAL A 210 -11.87 7.63 4.55
CA VAL A 210 -12.04 6.87 5.79
C VAL A 210 -13.30 7.38 6.51
N SER A 211 -14.11 6.47 7.06
CA SER A 211 -15.23 6.87 7.92
C SER A 211 -14.72 7.46 9.24
N GLU A 212 -15.51 8.36 9.83
CA GLU A 212 -15.17 8.94 11.14
C GLU A 212 -15.04 7.85 12.23
N GLU A 213 -15.91 6.84 12.19
CA GLU A 213 -15.88 5.68 13.10
C GLU A 213 -14.55 4.94 13.03
N LYS A 214 -14.12 4.54 11.82
CA LYS A 214 -12.86 3.83 11.61
C LYS A 214 -11.64 4.68 12.00
N LEU A 215 -11.73 6.00 11.80
CA LEU A 215 -10.69 6.92 12.26
C LEU A 215 -10.63 6.99 13.79
N GLN A 216 -11.78 7.06 14.46
CA GLN A 216 -11.87 7.07 15.93
C GLN A 216 -11.35 5.76 16.52
N GLU A 217 -11.67 4.61 15.93
CA GLU A 217 -11.14 3.30 16.34
C GLU A 217 -9.60 3.31 16.32
N ARG A 218 -9.00 3.70 15.20
CA ARG A 218 -7.54 3.81 15.07
C ARG A 218 -6.92 4.74 16.12
N LEU A 219 -7.50 5.93 16.32
CA LEU A 219 -6.96 6.89 17.28
C LEU A 219 -7.16 6.43 18.73
N GLY A 220 -8.23 5.69 19.01
CA GLY A 220 -8.54 5.09 20.31
C GLY A 220 -7.58 3.98 20.71
N GLU A 221 -7.23 3.08 19.79
CA GLU A 221 -6.27 1.97 20.04
C GLU A 221 -4.88 2.48 20.45
N GLY A 222 -4.45 3.63 19.92
CA GLY A 222 -3.19 4.28 20.29
C GLY A 222 -3.16 4.89 21.71
N SER A 223 -4.32 5.05 22.35
CA SER A 223 -4.44 5.64 23.69
C SER A 223 -4.48 4.62 24.83
N SER A 224 -4.78 3.35 24.52
CA SER A 224 -4.80 2.23 25.50
C SER A 224 -3.44 1.57 25.73
N GLY A 225 -2.39 1.99 25.01
CA GLY A 225 -1.03 1.44 25.10
C GLY A 225 0.01 2.47 25.54
N ARG A 226 -0.18 3.08 26.73
CA ARG A 226 0.87 3.83 27.44
C ARG A 226 0.86 3.50 28.92
#